data_AF-A0A376DXF1-F1
#
_entry.id   AF-A0A376DXF1-F1
#
_cell.length_a   1.000
_cell.length_b   1.000
_cell.length_c   1.000
_cell.angle_alpha   90.00
_cell.angle_beta   90.00
_cell.angle_gamma   90.00
#
_symmetry.space_group_name_H-M   'P 1'
#
loop_
_entity.id
_entity.type
_entity.pdbx_description
1 polymer ?
#
loop_
_entity_poly.entity_id
_entity_poly.type
_entity_poly.pdbx_seq_one_letter_code
_entity_poly.pdbx_strand_id
1 'polypeptide(L)'
;MDKMKAKSLENGNPHIYFGQLYGMSDNISFYLSDKGYNVAKYLPYGPVKDVVPYLTRRARENTSVAGQTGRELGLIKKELDRRKK
;
A
#
# COMPACT_ATOMS: atom_id res chain seq x y z
N MET A 1 -2.74 -14.63 2.16
CA MET A 1 -1.61 -15.52 1.84
C MET A 1 -1.92 -16.97 2.17
N ASP A 2 -2.47 -17.28 3.35
CA ASP A 2 -2.72 -18.67 3.76
C ASP A 2 -3.69 -19.41 2.84
N LYS A 3 -4.70 -18.71 2.30
CA LYS A 3 -5.61 -19.28 1.29
C LYS A 3 -4.90 -19.68 -0.01
N MET A 4 -3.86 -18.95 -0.43
CA MET A 4 -3.07 -19.31 -1.61
C MET A 4 -2.19 -20.53 -1.31
N LYS A 5 -1.53 -20.53 -0.14
CA LYS A 5 -0.71 -21.65 0.32
C LYS A 5 -1.51 -22.95 0.47
N ALA A 6 -2.70 -22.87 1.06
CA ALA A 6 -3.59 -24.02 1.23
C ALA A 6 -4.06 -24.61 -0.12
N LYS A 7 -4.03 -23.81 -1.19
CA LYS A 7 -4.33 -24.23 -2.56
C LYS A 7 -3.07 -24.50 -3.39
N SER A 8 -1.90 -24.53 -2.75
CA SER A 8 -0.59 -24.70 -3.42
C SER A 8 -0.36 -23.72 -4.58
N LEU A 9 -0.89 -22.49 -4.47
CA LEU A 9 -0.68 -21.45 -5.47
C LEU A 9 0.63 -20.72 -5.21
N GLU A 10 1.42 -20.53 -6.26
CA GLU A 10 2.62 -19.71 -6.22
C GLU A 10 2.31 -18.26 -5.86
N ASN A 11 3.24 -17.59 -5.15
CA ASN A 11 3.07 -16.19 -4.76
C ASN A 11 2.87 -15.28 -5.98
N GLY A 12 3.60 -15.56 -7.06
CA GLY A 12 3.56 -14.80 -8.32
C GLY A 12 2.49 -15.28 -9.30
N ASN A 13 1.45 -16.00 -8.85
CA ASN A 13 0.42 -16.52 -9.75
C ASN A 13 -0.16 -15.41 -10.64
N PRO A 14 -0.10 -15.55 -11.98
CA PRO A 14 -0.43 -14.48 -12.94
C PRO A 14 -1.91 -14.07 -12.93
N HIS A 15 -2.77 -14.78 -12.20
CA HIS A 15 -4.19 -14.46 -12.05
C HIS A 15 -4.52 -13.76 -10.72
N ILE A 16 -3.55 -13.55 -9.84
CA ILE A 16 -3.76 -12.96 -8.51
C ILE A 16 -2.88 -11.73 -8.36
N TYR A 17 -3.52 -10.60 -8.09
CA TYR A 17 -2.85 -9.32 -7.83
C TYR A 17 -3.35 -8.70 -6.54
N PHE A 18 -2.43 -8.14 -5.76
CA PHE A 18 -2.76 -7.28 -4.63
C PHE A 18 -2.83 -5.84 -5.12
N GLY A 19 -4.03 -5.26 -5.11
CA GLY A 19 -4.26 -3.86 -5.46
C GLY A 19 -4.05 -2.94 -4.25
N GLN A 20 -3.26 -1.88 -4.41
CA GLN A 20 -3.08 -0.85 -3.38
C GLN A 20 -3.20 0.54 -4.00
N LEU A 21 -3.83 1.47 -3.28
CA LEU A 21 -3.89 2.87 -3.69
C LEU A 21 -2.48 3.46 -3.71
N TYR A 22 -2.17 4.21 -4.76
CA TYR A 22 -0.87 4.87 -4.87
C TYR A 22 -0.68 5.90 -3.74
N GLY A 23 0.49 5.89 -3.10
CA GLY A 23 0.85 6.78 -1.99
C GLY A 23 0.26 6.39 -0.63
N MET A 24 -0.30 5.18 -0.50
CA MET A 24 -0.83 4.67 0.77
C MET A 24 -0.23 3.31 1.11
N SER A 25 0.34 3.20 2.32
CA SER A 25 0.90 1.96 2.88
C SER A 25 1.88 1.25 1.94
N ASP A 26 2.79 2.02 1.31
CA ASP A 26 3.73 1.50 0.32
C ASP A 26 4.69 0.45 0.91
N ASN A 27 5.00 0.55 2.21
CA ASN A 27 5.75 -0.46 2.94
C ASN A 27 5.15 -1.88 2.81
N ILE A 28 3.83 -2.00 2.81
CA ILE A 28 3.14 -3.28 2.60
C ILE A 28 3.36 -3.76 1.18
N SER A 29 3.22 -2.87 0.19
CA SER A 29 3.43 -3.21 -1.22
C SER A 29 4.86 -3.65 -1.51
N PHE A 30 5.86 -3.00 -0.92
CA PHE A 30 7.25 -3.40 -1.03
C PHE A 30 7.50 -4.77 -0.39
N TYR A 31 6.96 -5.01 0.80
CA TYR A 31 7.07 -6.32 1.46
C TYR A 31 6.41 -7.44 0.63
N LEU A 32 5.24 -7.20 0.06
CA LEU A 32 4.56 -8.17 -0.80
C LEU A 32 5.38 -8.48 -2.06
N SER A 33 5.93 -7.45 -2.69
CA SER A 33 6.78 -7.60 -3.89
C SER A 33 8.07 -8.37 -3.57
N ASP A 34 8.72 -8.07 -2.43
CA ASP A 34 9.88 -8.81 -1.92
C ASP A 34 9.58 -10.31 -1.70
N LYS A 35 8.36 -10.63 -1.27
CA LYS A 35 7.89 -12.02 -1.13
C LYS A 35 7.46 -12.67 -2.45
N GLY A 36 7.61 -12.00 -3.58
CA GLY A 36 7.29 -12.51 -4.91
C GLY A 36 5.81 -12.50 -5.25
N TYR A 37 4.99 -11.69 -4.56
CA TYR A 37 3.59 -11.50 -4.93
C TYR A 37 3.44 -10.42 -5.99
N ASN A 38 2.46 -10.61 -6.89
CA ASN A 38 2.10 -9.58 -7.85
C ASN A 38 1.35 -8.45 -7.15
N VAL A 39 1.85 -7.22 -7.30
CA VAL A 39 1.25 -6.01 -6.71
C VAL A 39 0.93 -5.02 -7.81
N ALA A 40 -0.27 -4.45 -7.77
CA ALA A 40 -0.73 -3.41 -8.69
C ALA A 40 -1.03 -2.12 -7.91
N LYS A 41 -0.58 -0.98 -8.44
CA LYS A 41 -0.87 0.34 -7.87
C LYS A 41 -2.03 0.99 -8.62
N TYR A 42 -3.09 1.30 -7.87
CA TYR A 42 -4.22 2.08 -8.38
C TYR A 42 -3.87 3.56 -8.31
N LEU A 43 -3.65 4.15 -9.48
CA LEU A 43 -3.26 5.55 -9.65
C LEU A 43 -4.35 6.29 -10.45
N PRO A 44 -5.11 7.20 -9.82
CA PRO A 44 -5.91 8.17 -10.59
C PRO A 44 -4.97 9.16 -11.27
N TYR A 45 -5.18 9.42 -12.57
CA TYR A 45 -4.40 10.37 -13.34
C TYR A 45 -5.32 11.29 -14.15
N GLY A 46 -4.93 12.55 -14.30
CA GLY A 46 -5.67 13.56 -15.06
C GLY A 46 -5.58 14.96 -14.45
N PRO A 47 -6.22 15.96 -15.08
CA PRO A 47 -6.35 17.30 -14.52
C PRO A 47 -6.96 17.29 -13.12
N VAL A 48 -6.52 18.21 -12.25
CA VAL A 48 -6.98 18.28 -10.85
C VAL A 48 -8.51 18.26 -10.74
N LYS A 49 -9.19 19.05 -11.58
CA LYS A 49 -10.65 19.15 -11.62
C LYS A 49 -11.36 17.79 -11.80
N ASP A 50 -10.76 16.89 -12.57
CA ASP A 50 -11.37 15.60 -12.93
C ASP A 50 -11.13 14.55 -11.83
N VAL A 51 -10.10 14.75 -11.00
CA VAL A 51 -9.75 13.85 -9.89
C VAL A 51 -10.26 14.33 -8.52
N VAL A 52 -10.88 15.51 -8.42
CA VAL A 52 -11.46 16.02 -7.17
C VAL A 52 -12.35 14.99 -6.47
N PRO A 53 -13.29 14.29 -7.15
CA PRO A 53 -14.15 13.31 -6.48
C PRO A 53 -13.36 12.16 -5.82
N TYR A 54 -12.26 11.72 -6.45
CA TYR A 54 -11.37 10.72 -5.86
C TYR A 54 -10.70 11.25 -4.59
N LEU A 55 -10.16 12.47 -4.65
CA LEU A 55 -9.46 13.09 -3.52
C LEU A 55 -10.41 13.31 -2.32
N THR A 56 -11.64 13.76 -2.56
CA THR A 56 -12.64 13.93 -1.50
C THR A 56 -12.98 12.61 -0.82
N ARG A 57 -13.14 11.51 -1.58
CA ARG A 57 -13.36 10.18 -1.01
C ARG A 57 -12.20 9.73 -0.14
N ARG A 58 -10.96 9.97 -0.58
CA ARG A 58 -9.74 9.66 0.18
C ARG A 58 -9.63 10.45 1.47
N ALA A 59 -9.95 11.74 1.44
CA ALA A 59 -9.96 12.56 2.63
C ALA A 59 -10.91 11.99 3.69
N ARG A 60 -12.13 11.60 3.29
CA ARG A 60 -13.13 11.00 4.21
C ARG A 60 -12.68 9.67 4.78
N GLU A 61 -12.16 8.77 3.94
CA GLU A 61 -11.66 7.47 4.38
C GLU A 61 -10.50 7.63 5.37
N ASN A 62 -9.53 8.49 5.05
CA ASN A 62 -8.37 8.71 5.93
C ASN A 62 -8.72 9.46 7.22
N THR A 63 -9.80 10.25 7.23
CA THR A 63 -10.29 10.90 8.46
C THR A 63 -10.78 9.86 9.47
N SER A 64 -11.33 8.73 9.01
CA SER A 64 -11.69 7.59 9.87
C SER A 64 -10.47 6.83 10.41
N VAL A 65 -9.28 7.05 9.83
CA VAL A 65 -8.00 6.41 10.16
C VAL A 65 -7.11 7.34 11.01
N ALA A 66 -7.73 8.29 11.73
CA ALA A 66 -7.03 9.19 12.65
C ALA A 66 -6.26 8.39 13.72
N GLY A 67 -4.93 8.32 13.58
CA GLY A 67 -4.02 7.66 14.53
C GLY A 67 -2.91 6.81 13.89
N GLN A 68 -3.07 6.29 12.67
CA GLN A 68 -2.01 5.48 12.04
C GLN A 68 -0.78 6.29 11.61
N THR A 69 -0.97 7.55 11.19
CA THR A 69 0.11 8.41 10.69
C THR A 69 1.22 8.63 11.73
N GLY A 70 0.87 8.78 13.01
CA GLY A 70 1.86 8.93 14.08
C GLY A 70 2.71 7.67 14.28
N ARG A 71 2.08 6.50 14.16
CA ARG A 71 2.77 5.20 14.24
C ARG A 71 3.72 4.99 13.07
N GLU A 72 3.25 5.29 11.86
CA GLU A 72 4.06 5.20 10.65
C GLU A 72 5.26 6.14 10.70
N LEU A 73 5.05 7.40 11.12
CA LEU A 73 6.14 8.35 11.32
C LEU A 73 7.18 7.84 12.33
N GLY A 74 6.74 7.22 13.42
CA GLY A 74 7.63 6.60 14.40
C GLY A 74 8.49 5.47 13.81
N LEU A 75 7.89 4.62 12.96
CA LEU A 75 8.60 3.55 12.26
C LEU A 75 9.61 4.10 11.24
N ILE A 76 9.24 5.14 10.48
CA ILE A 76 10.14 5.81 9.53
C ILE A 76 11.35 6.40 10.25
N LYS A 77 11.13 7.12 11.36
CA LYS A 77 12.23 7.66 12.18
C LYS A 77 13.20 6.56 12.64
N LYS A 78 12.65 5.46 13.18
CA LYS A 78 13.45 4.30 13.61
C LYS A 78 14.28 3.70 12.47
N GLU A 79 13.69 3.59 11.28
CA GLU A 79 14.40 3.05 10.11
C GLU A 79 15.49 4.00 9.60
N LEU A 80 15.25 5.32 9.61
CA LEU A 80 16.27 6.32 9.27
C LEU A 80 17.46 6.26 10.23
N ASP A 81 17.22 6.14 11.54
CA ASP A 81 18.27 6.03 12.55
C ASP A 81 19.08 4.73 12.39
N ARG A 82 18.43 3.62 12.04
CA ARG A 82 19.10 2.35 11.74
C ARG A 82 20.08 2.46 10.56
N ARG A 83 19.73 3.23 9.51
CA ARG A 83 20.54 3.40 8.29
C ARG A 83 21.71 4.37 8.44
N LYS A 84 21.69 5.22 9.48
CA LYS A 84 22.78 6.17 9.78
C LYS A 84 23.95 5.53 10.55
N LYS A 85 23.74 4.34 11.11
CA LYS A 85 24.81 3.49 11.64
C LYS A 85 25.47 2.72 10.51
#